data_AF-A0A8H5GVZ3-F1
#
_entry.id   AF-A0A8H5GVZ3-F1
#
_cell.length_a   1.000
_cell.length_b   1.000
_cell.length_c   1.000
_cell.angle_alpha   90.00
_cell.angle_beta   90.00
_cell.angle_gamma   90.00
#
_symmetry.space_group_name_H-M   'P 1'
#
loop_
_entity.id
_entity.type
_entity.pdbx_description
1 polymer ?
#
loop_
_entity_poly.entity_id
_entity_poly.type
_entity_poly.pdbx_seq_one_letter_code
_entity_poly.pdbx_strand_id
1 'polypeptide(L)'
;MPTKTPIRYRKPTGDSRPSSTISENPNYPIAFKQNYVTEGSFVNGLRVFVDKETKSNIPATQATNNSDSNLEIKVWTDGSCSANGNENAQAGSGLWYGANDERNMAIKLPPNIEQSNNTGEAVAILLAAQNAPLDATLHVFSDSKIVLDGLTNNLDNWENKGWIGVSNKKILKAIVARLRIRKGRTLFTKVKGHSGDPGNDGADALANEGAQKNIEDATQIDLDIPENFDVSGAKLATMTQALLYQGIMERTTVAMRRNTLIHLDMVRHTVQSNTGDLPTDVRIWKSLYDKDISKNISSFLWRSMHNSYPIGDFWTRIPNFEHRSMCQKCDAEESMEHILTECSVSGQSTIWRLAEDMWSRKGLPWFEPTIAAQLGCALTTFKDENGKPRQGASRFYKILMTESTHLIWKLRCEWRIGENSDPEKEHTESEIENRWYDAINRRLKFDCLTTDNTRYGRKAVRSSLVKRTWEKTLHNESDLPDNWYRTTGVLVGRGVARPRGRNR
;
A
#
# COMPACT_ATOMS: atom_id res chain seq x y z
N MET A 1 34.09 6.96 -7.18
CA MET A 1 33.18 5.92 -6.65
C MET A 1 31.99 5.78 -7.59
N PRO A 2 31.62 4.59 -8.07
CA PRO A 2 30.59 4.47 -9.09
C PRO A 2 29.24 4.89 -8.49
N THR A 3 28.71 5.97 -9.05
CA THR A 3 27.41 6.54 -8.76
C THR A 3 26.32 5.53 -9.10
N LYS A 4 25.56 5.10 -8.09
CA LYS A 4 24.38 4.25 -8.28
C LYS A 4 23.29 5.07 -8.99
N THR A 5 23.29 4.99 -10.31
CA THR A 5 22.21 5.49 -11.17
C THR A 5 20.93 4.70 -10.89
N PRO A 6 19.77 5.33 -10.65
CA PRO A 6 18.51 4.60 -10.58
C PRO A 6 18.09 4.20 -12.00
N ILE A 7 18.46 3.00 -12.43
CA ILE A 7 18.11 2.48 -13.76
C ILE A 7 16.78 1.74 -13.71
N ARG A 8 15.77 2.43 -14.26
CA ARG A 8 14.60 1.97 -15.04
C ARG A 8 13.77 0.78 -14.52
N TYR A 9 12.58 1.11 -14.01
CA TYR A 9 11.41 0.22 -14.08
C TYR A 9 10.53 0.58 -15.30
N ARG A 10 10.66 -0.19 -16.39
CA ARG A 10 9.55 -0.42 -17.32
C ARG A 10 8.78 -1.63 -16.78
N LYS A 11 7.49 -1.46 -16.51
CA LYS A 11 6.59 -2.62 -16.33
C LYS A 11 6.67 -3.46 -17.60
N PRO A 12 6.87 -4.78 -17.53
CA PRO A 12 6.65 -5.65 -18.67
C PRO A 12 5.18 -5.51 -19.09
N THR A 13 4.95 -4.95 -20.28
CA THR A 13 3.71 -5.13 -21.02
C THR A 13 3.88 -6.41 -21.81
N GLY A 14 3.29 -7.50 -21.31
CA GLY A 14 3.40 -8.82 -21.94
C GLY A 14 3.24 -9.93 -20.92
N ASP A 15 2.10 -9.97 -20.23
CA ASP A 15 1.63 -11.20 -19.59
C ASP A 15 0.53 -11.73 -20.52
N SER A 16 0.92 -12.60 -21.45
CA SER A 16 -0.01 -13.58 -22.03
C SER A 16 -0.41 -14.51 -20.90
N ARG A 17 -1.46 -14.13 -20.17
CA ARG A 17 -2.09 -14.96 -19.14
C ARG A 17 -2.48 -16.30 -19.77
N PRO A 18 -2.11 -17.45 -19.19
CA PRO A 18 -2.86 -18.66 -19.43
C PRO A 18 -4.28 -18.43 -18.88
N SER A 19 -5.25 -18.60 -19.76
CA SER A 19 -6.67 -18.63 -19.47
C SER A 19 -6.98 -19.81 -18.55
N SER A 20 -6.98 -19.58 -17.23
CA SER A 20 -7.72 -20.42 -16.28
C SER A 20 -8.11 -19.58 -15.06
N THR A 21 -8.87 -18.53 -15.32
CA THR A 21 -9.77 -17.96 -14.31
C THR A 21 -10.79 -19.01 -13.91
N ILE A 22 -11.08 -19.07 -12.61
CA ILE A 22 -12.26 -19.68 -11.98
C ILE A 22 -13.39 -19.90 -13.00
N SER A 23 -13.83 -21.15 -13.19
CA SER A 23 -15.14 -21.40 -13.78
C SER A 23 -16.14 -20.51 -13.05
N GLU A 24 -16.82 -19.62 -13.77
CA GLU A 24 -17.65 -18.51 -13.28
C GLU A 24 -18.89 -18.92 -12.47
N ASN A 25 -18.88 -20.07 -11.80
CA ASN A 25 -19.95 -20.52 -10.93
C ASN A 25 -19.51 -20.39 -9.45
N PRO A 26 -19.87 -19.29 -8.76
CA PRO A 26 -19.53 -19.07 -7.35
C PRO A 26 -20.12 -20.11 -6.39
N ASN A 27 -20.95 -21.04 -6.88
CA ASN A 27 -21.64 -22.05 -6.09
C ASN A 27 -20.99 -23.44 -6.12
N TYR A 28 -19.84 -23.64 -6.79
CA TYR A 28 -19.18 -24.95 -6.84
C TYR A 28 -17.99 -25.03 -5.88
N PRO A 29 -17.93 -26.06 -5.01
CA PRO A 29 -16.80 -26.26 -4.12
C PRO A 29 -15.53 -26.59 -4.91
N ILE A 30 -14.42 -25.94 -4.56
CA ILE A 30 -13.09 -26.19 -5.10
C ILE A 30 -12.35 -27.12 -4.13
N ALA A 31 -11.95 -28.29 -4.61
CA ALA A 31 -11.16 -29.22 -3.81
C ALA A 31 -9.72 -28.72 -3.63
N PHE A 32 -9.21 -28.78 -2.39
CA PHE A 32 -7.81 -28.52 -2.10
C PHE A 32 -6.92 -29.58 -2.76
N LYS A 33 -5.87 -29.14 -3.45
CA LYS A 33 -4.88 -30.02 -4.06
C LYS A 33 -3.89 -30.49 -2.99
N GLN A 34 -4.13 -31.68 -2.44
CA GLN A 34 -3.25 -32.27 -1.43
C GLN A 34 -1.84 -32.58 -1.96
N ASN A 35 -1.71 -32.94 -3.24
CA ASN A 35 -0.42 -33.35 -3.80
C ASN A 35 0.41 -32.19 -4.33
N TYR A 36 1.67 -32.10 -3.86
CA TYR A 36 2.71 -31.26 -4.44
C TYR A 36 3.70 -32.12 -5.21
N VAL A 37 3.55 -32.18 -6.54
CA VAL A 37 4.44 -32.95 -7.42
C VAL A 37 5.29 -31.98 -8.24
N THR A 38 6.59 -32.23 -8.29
CA THR A 38 7.49 -31.54 -9.21
C THR A 38 7.69 -32.41 -10.45
N GLU A 39 7.12 -31.98 -11.56
CA GLU A 39 7.22 -32.67 -12.84
C GLU A 39 8.30 -32.04 -13.75
N GLY A 40 8.82 -32.84 -14.69
CA GLY A 40 9.73 -32.39 -15.74
C GLY A 40 11.22 -32.67 -15.47
N SER A 41 12.09 -31.80 -15.98
CA SER A 41 13.55 -32.01 -15.95
C SER A 41 14.13 -31.83 -14.54
N PHE A 42 15.35 -32.35 -14.32
CA PHE A 42 16.12 -32.15 -13.08
C PHE A 42 16.20 -30.68 -12.64
N VAL A 43 16.27 -29.74 -13.59
CA VAL A 43 16.32 -28.30 -13.30
C VAL A 43 15.07 -27.81 -12.55
N ASN A 44 13.91 -28.45 -12.75
CA ASN A 44 12.69 -28.10 -12.02
C ASN A 44 12.73 -28.50 -10.54
N GLY A 45 13.64 -29.40 -10.16
CA GLY A 45 13.91 -29.78 -8.77
C GLY A 45 14.90 -28.86 -8.05
N LEU A 46 15.70 -28.07 -8.79
CA LEU A 46 16.69 -27.17 -8.20
C LEU A 46 16.02 -25.94 -7.56
N ARG A 47 16.37 -25.66 -6.31
CA ARG A 47 15.82 -24.55 -5.52
C ARG A 47 16.91 -23.63 -4.99
N VAL A 48 16.61 -22.34 -4.91
CA VAL A 48 17.45 -21.29 -4.29
C VAL A 48 16.78 -20.77 -3.03
N PHE A 49 17.53 -20.09 -2.16
CA PHE A 49 17.05 -19.64 -0.85
C PHE A 49 16.52 -20.78 0.05
N VAL A 50 17.05 -21.98 -0.16
CA VAL A 50 16.86 -23.14 0.70
C VAL A 50 17.53 -22.83 2.04
N ASP A 51 16.83 -23.12 3.13
CA ASP A 51 17.40 -22.98 4.46
C ASP A 51 18.37 -24.15 4.70
N LYS A 52 19.57 -23.82 5.21
CA LYS A 52 20.68 -24.77 5.33
C LYS A 52 20.41 -25.82 6.40
N GLU A 53 19.56 -25.49 7.38
CA GLU A 53 19.26 -26.33 8.53
C GLU A 53 18.07 -27.26 8.28
N THR A 54 17.17 -26.93 7.35
CA THR A 54 16.02 -27.76 6.98
C THR A 54 16.41 -28.82 5.95
N LYS A 55 16.67 -30.05 6.42
CA LYS A 55 16.82 -31.25 5.59
C LYS A 55 15.80 -32.29 6.03
N SER A 56 14.74 -32.49 5.24
CA SER A 56 13.86 -33.64 5.44
C SER A 56 14.29 -34.79 4.53
N ASN A 57 14.64 -35.92 5.13
CA ASN A 57 14.80 -37.19 4.43
C ASN A 57 13.51 -38.02 4.47
N ILE A 58 12.42 -37.46 5.00
CA ILE A 58 11.15 -38.14 5.18
C ILE A 58 10.31 -37.83 3.93
N PRO A 59 9.93 -38.85 3.14
CA PRO A 59 9.02 -38.64 2.03
C PRO A 59 7.70 -38.07 2.53
N ALA A 60 7.18 -37.06 1.83
CA ALA A 60 5.82 -36.56 2.00
C ALA A 60 4.81 -37.62 1.51
N THR A 61 4.67 -38.71 2.27
CA THR A 61 3.75 -39.80 1.94
C THR A 61 2.35 -39.45 2.41
N GLN A 62 1.39 -39.53 1.50
CA GLN A 62 -0.02 -39.44 1.88
C GLN A 62 -0.40 -40.64 2.73
N ALA A 63 -1.20 -40.40 3.77
CA ALA A 63 -1.95 -41.49 4.35
C ALA A 63 -2.95 -42.01 3.30
N THR A 64 -2.99 -43.33 3.10
CA THR A 64 -3.89 -43.94 2.10
C THR A 64 -5.34 -43.59 2.40
N ASN A 65 -6.06 -43.12 1.37
CA ASN A 65 -7.48 -42.79 1.41
C ASN A 65 -8.31 -44.08 1.55
N ASN A 66 -8.43 -44.58 2.78
CA ASN A 66 -9.31 -45.69 3.15
C ASN A 66 -10.37 -45.26 4.18
N SER A 67 -10.74 -43.96 4.21
CA SER A 67 -11.79 -43.48 5.11
C SER A 67 -13.15 -43.49 4.40
N ASP A 68 -13.93 -44.54 4.66
CA ASP A 68 -15.38 -44.62 4.41
C ASP A 68 -16.21 -43.72 5.36
N SER A 69 -15.63 -42.64 5.89
CA SER A 69 -16.36 -41.73 6.78
C SER A 69 -17.24 -40.78 5.96
N ASN A 70 -18.56 -41.00 6.01
CA ASN A 70 -19.57 -40.07 5.47
C ASN A 70 -19.71 -38.76 6.28
N LEU A 71 -18.78 -38.48 7.20
CA LEU A 71 -18.82 -37.30 8.05
C LEU A 71 -18.30 -36.08 7.28
N GLU A 72 -19.21 -35.16 6.95
CA GLU A 72 -18.88 -33.83 6.42
C GLU A 72 -18.99 -32.79 7.54
N ILE A 73 -17.91 -32.05 7.77
CA ILE A 73 -17.86 -30.90 8.68
C ILE A 73 -17.90 -29.64 7.84
N LYS A 74 -18.99 -28.86 7.98
CA LYS A 74 -19.15 -27.55 7.37
C LYS A 74 -18.78 -26.46 8.36
N VAL A 75 -17.98 -25.49 7.92
CA VAL A 75 -17.55 -24.36 8.74
C VAL A 75 -17.47 -23.09 7.90
N TRP A 76 -17.99 -22.00 8.45
CA TRP A 76 -17.87 -20.66 7.91
C TRP A 76 -16.77 -19.93 8.65
N THR A 77 -15.93 -19.23 7.90
CA THR A 77 -14.73 -18.57 8.44
C THR A 77 -14.64 -17.14 7.95
N ASP A 78 -14.38 -16.23 8.87
CA ASP A 78 -14.23 -14.80 8.59
C ASP A 78 -13.12 -14.18 9.47
N GLY A 79 -12.64 -13.00 9.06
CA GLY A 79 -11.65 -12.21 9.77
C GLY A 79 -12.02 -10.74 9.83
N SER A 80 -11.97 -10.16 11.02
CA SER A 80 -12.23 -8.75 11.24
C SER A 80 -10.99 -8.06 11.77
N CYS A 81 -10.77 -6.79 11.40
CA CYS A 81 -9.73 -5.96 11.99
C CYS A 81 -10.21 -4.51 12.11
N SER A 82 -10.23 -4.03 13.35
CA SER A 82 -10.42 -2.61 13.62
C SER A 82 -9.14 -1.84 13.25
N ALA A 83 -9.31 -0.63 12.71
CA ALA A 83 -8.21 0.24 12.30
C ALA A 83 -7.16 -0.42 11.37
N ASN A 84 -7.56 -1.36 10.50
CA ASN A 84 -6.65 -2.11 9.62
C ASN A 84 -5.64 -1.20 8.87
N GLY A 85 -4.35 -1.54 8.95
CA GLY A 85 -3.25 -0.76 8.39
C GLY A 85 -2.73 0.39 9.27
N ASN A 86 -3.20 0.48 10.51
CA ASN A 86 -2.68 1.38 11.55
C ASN A 86 -1.96 0.60 12.66
N GLU A 87 -1.13 1.29 13.45
CA GLU A 87 -0.37 0.71 14.57
C GLU A 87 -1.29 0.20 15.69
N ASN A 88 -2.48 0.78 15.83
CA ASN A 88 -3.50 0.37 16.81
C ASN A 88 -4.48 -0.67 16.25
N ALA A 89 -4.15 -1.31 15.13
CA ALA A 89 -4.99 -2.33 14.52
C ALA A 89 -5.17 -3.53 15.46
N GLN A 90 -6.40 -4.02 15.58
CA GLN A 90 -6.72 -5.22 16.36
C GLN A 90 -7.55 -6.16 15.53
N ALA A 91 -7.09 -7.40 15.38
CA ALA A 91 -7.73 -8.39 14.53
C ALA A 91 -8.33 -9.55 15.32
N GLY A 92 -9.39 -10.12 14.76
CA GLY A 92 -10.07 -11.32 15.26
C GLY A 92 -10.40 -12.29 14.14
N SER A 93 -10.62 -13.55 14.50
CA SER A 93 -11.09 -14.62 13.60
C SER A 93 -12.39 -15.21 14.12
N GLY A 94 -13.30 -15.55 13.22
CA GLY A 94 -14.55 -16.22 13.53
C GLY A 94 -14.62 -17.59 12.86
N LEU A 95 -14.98 -18.62 13.61
CA LEU A 95 -15.35 -19.94 13.08
C LEU A 95 -16.78 -20.23 13.49
N TRP A 96 -17.65 -20.50 12.51
CA TRP A 96 -19.06 -20.78 12.75
C TRP A 96 -19.45 -22.13 12.13
N TYR A 97 -19.99 -23.03 12.95
CA TYR A 97 -20.45 -24.37 12.56
C TYR A 97 -21.97 -24.49 12.54
N GLY A 98 -22.68 -23.54 13.16
CA GLY A 98 -24.14 -23.55 13.27
C GLY A 98 -24.62 -22.69 14.44
N ALA A 99 -25.92 -22.40 14.48
CA ALA A 99 -26.52 -21.74 15.64
C ALA A 99 -26.41 -22.64 16.88
N ASN A 100 -25.95 -22.08 18.00
CA ASN A 100 -25.75 -22.78 19.27
C ASN A 100 -24.78 -23.98 19.21
N ASP A 101 -23.91 -24.04 18.21
CA ASP A 101 -22.87 -25.07 18.13
C ASP A 101 -21.70 -24.72 19.07
N GLU A 102 -21.31 -25.65 19.93
CA GLU A 102 -20.23 -25.45 20.92
C GLU A 102 -18.85 -25.26 20.28
N ARG A 103 -18.68 -25.65 19.00
CA ARG A 103 -17.44 -25.48 18.25
C ARG A 103 -17.27 -24.07 17.70
N ASN A 104 -18.27 -23.20 17.82
CA ASN A 104 -18.17 -21.81 17.41
C ASN A 104 -17.07 -21.09 18.21
N MET A 105 -16.21 -20.35 17.52
CA MET A 105 -15.05 -19.72 18.13
C MET A 105 -14.88 -18.28 17.68
N ALA A 106 -14.81 -17.37 18.65
CA ALA A 106 -14.37 -15.99 18.46
C ALA A 106 -12.94 -15.85 19.01
N ILE A 107 -11.98 -15.59 18.12
CA ILE A 107 -10.55 -15.68 18.43
C ILE A 107 -9.91 -14.31 18.32
N LYS A 108 -9.20 -13.92 19.39
CA LYS A 108 -8.29 -12.76 19.36
C LYS A 108 -6.95 -13.16 18.78
N LEU A 109 -6.46 -12.43 17.78
CA LEU A 109 -5.11 -12.67 17.26
C LEU A 109 -4.06 -12.17 18.26
N PRO A 110 -2.99 -12.95 18.51
CA PRO A 110 -1.93 -12.51 19.40
C PRO A 110 -1.13 -11.33 18.80
N PRO A 111 -0.53 -10.46 19.61
CA PRO A 111 0.11 -9.22 19.16
C PRO A 111 1.41 -9.45 18.36
N ASN A 112 1.98 -10.65 18.43
CA ASN A 112 3.19 -11.02 17.71
C ASN A 112 2.94 -11.42 16.24
N ILE A 113 1.68 -11.45 15.79
CA ILE A 113 1.32 -11.65 14.38
C ILE A 113 0.68 -10.39 13.80
N GLU A 114 0.82 -10.20 12.48
CA GLU A 114 0.30 -9.02 11.77
C GLU A 114 -1.22 -8.85 11.97
N GLN A 115 -1.64 -7.72 12.51
CA GLN A 115 -3.05 -7.41 12.74
C GLN A 115 -3.71 -6.88 11.46
N SER A 116 -4.40 -7.75 10.72
CA SER A 116 -5.15 -7.38 9.51
C SER A 116 -6.34 -8.31 9.28
N ASN A 117 -7.34 -7.88 8.49
CA ASN A 117 -8.47 -8.75 8.09
C ASN A 117 -7.98 -10.06 7.49
N ASN A 118 -7.09 -9.99 6.50
CA ASN A 118 -6.55 -11.17 5.81
C ASN A 118 -5.80 -12.12 6.75
N THR A 119 -5.20 -11.60 7.84
CA THR A 119 -4.57 -12.45 8.85
C THR A 119 -5.64 -13.20 9.65
N GLY A 120 -6.72 -12.52 10.06
CA GLY A 120 -7.86 -13.14 10.74
C GLY A 120 -8.51 -14.22 9.89
N GLU A 121 -8.78 -13.94 8.62
CA GLU A 121 -9.34 -14.91 7.67
C GLU A 121 -8.44 -16.15 7.54
N ALA A 122 -7.11 -15.97 7.46
CA ALA A 122 -6.18 -17.08 7.38
C ALA A 122 -6.12 -17.90 8.69
N VAL A 123 -6.11 -17.24 9.84
CA VAL A 123 -6.12 -17.91 11.16
C VAL A 123 -7.40 -18.71 11.35
N ALA A 124 -8.56 -18.19 10.94
CA ALA A 124 -9.83 -18.92 10.97
C ALA A 124 -9.75 -20.26 10.21
N ILE A 125 -9.21 -20.23 8.99
CA ILE A 125 -9.04 -21.43 8.15
C ILE A 125 -8.00 -22.39 8.75
N LEU A 126 -6.92 -21.88 9.34
CA LEU A 126 -5.92 -22.70 10.03
C LEU A 126 -6.53 -23.48 11.19
N LEU A 127 -7.29 -22.79 12.05
CA LEU A 127 -7.94 -23.41 13.21
C LEU A 127 -9.02 -24.42 12.75
N ALA A 128 -9.76 -24.13 11.69
CA ALA A 128 -10.71 -25.08 11.10
C ALA A 128 -9.99 -26.36 10.63
N ALA A 129 -8.84 -26.22 9.96
CA ALA A 129 -8.03 -27.35 9.51
C ALA A 129 -7.43 -28.18 10.67
N GLN A 130 -7.07 -27.52 11.77
CA GLN A 130 -6.52 -28.16 12.98
C GLN A 130 -7.58 -28.88 13.81
N ASN A 131 -8.78 -28.30 13.95
CA ASN A 131 -9.83 -28.82 14.82
C ASN A 131 -10.69 -29.91 14.15
N ALA A 132 -10.78 -29.91 12.82
CA ALA A 132 -11.58 -30.90 12.11
C ALA A 132 -10.91 -32.29 12.16
N PRO A 133 -11.65 -33.37 12.44
CA PRO A 133 -11.12 -34.74 12.39
C PRO A 133 -10.39 -35.02 11.07
N LEU A 134 -9.23 -35.68 11.13
CA LEU A 134 -8.34 -35.83 9.97
C LEU A 134 -8.94 -36.67 8.84
N ASP A 135 -9.89 -37.54 9.15
CA ASP A 135 -10.59 -38.44 8.24
C ASP A 135 -11.91 -37.86 7.70
N ALA A 136 -12.50 -36.87 8.38
CA ALA A 136 -13.73 -36.23 7.93
C ALA A 136 -13.52 -35.32 6.70
N THR A 137 -14.53 -35.21 5.85
CA THR A 137 -14.53 -34.17 4.81
C THR A 137 -14.72 -32.81 5.47
N LEU A 138 -13.80 -31.88 5.24
CA LEU A 138 -13.88 -30.51 5.72
C LEU A 138 -14.35 -29.60 4.58
N HIS A 139 -15.43 -28.85 4.79
CA HIS A 139 -15.97 -27.92 3.83
C HIS A 139 -15.98 -26.51 4.43
N VAL A 140 -15.06 -25.67 3.93
CA VAL A 140 -14.85 -24.30 4.40
C VAL A 140 -15.57 -23.31 3.51
N PHE A 141 -16.37 -22.45 4.12
CA PHE A 141 -17.07 -21.33 3.49
C PHE A 141 -16.40 -20.03 3.93
N SER A 142 -15.95 -19.20 2.98
CA SER A 142 -15.30 -17.92 3.31
C SER A 142 -15.52 -16.90 2.19
N ASP A 143 -15.59 -15.62 2.53
CA ASP A 143 -15.60 -14.53 1.55
C ASP A 143 -14.18 -14.02 1.20
N SER A 144 -13.15 -14.52 1.91
CA SER A 144 -11.74 -14.20 1.72
C SER A 144 -11.22 -14.61 0.34
N LYS A 145 -11.31 -13.69 -0.61
CA LYS A 145 -10.79 -13.94 -1.96
C LYS A 145 -9.29 -14.25 -1.95
N ILE A 146 -8.51 -13.53 -1.15
CA ILE A 146 -7.04 -13.61 -1.17
C ILE A 146 -6.57 -14.95 -0.60
N VAL A 147 -7.12 -15.38 0.54
CA VAL A 147 -6.72 -16.64 1.16
C VAL A 147 -7.21 -17.82 0.34
N LEU A 148 -8.48 -17.80 -0.12
CA LEU A 148 -9.01 -18.89 -0.96
C LEU A 148 -8.28 -19.01 -2.30
N ASP A 149 -8.06 -17.91 -3.04
CA ASP A 149 -7.28 -17.95 -4.29
C ASP A 149 -5.84 -18.41 -4.01
N GLY A 150 -5.30 -18.09 -2.84
CA GLY A 150 -3.99 -18.52 -2.37
C GLY A 150 -3.85 -20.02 -2.18
N LEU A 151 -4.84 -20.63 -1.52
CA LEU A 151 -4.87 -22.08 -1.21
C LEU A 151 -5.34 -22.94 -2.40
N THR A 152 -5.88 -22.31 -3.45
CA THR A 152 -6.39 -23.00 -4.64
C THR A 152 -5.57 -22.62 -5.88
N ASN A 153 -5.95 -21.53 -6.56
CA ASN A 153 -5.45 -21.13 -7.87
C ASN A 153 -3.95 -20.76 -7.87
N ASN A 154 -3.47 -20.14 -6.80
CA ASN A 154 -2.11 -19.59 -6.73
C ASN A 154 -1.11 -20.48 -6.02
N LEU A 155 -1.56 -21.57 -5.38
CA LEU A 155 -0.75 -22.38 -4.46
C LEU A 155 0.52 -22.90 -5.13
N ASP A 156 0.38 -23.57 -6.28
CA ASP A 156 1.51 -24.12 -7.04
C ASP A 156 2.52 -23.01 -7.38
N ASN A 157 2.04 -21.84 -7.82
CA ASN A 157 2.90 -20.71 -8.17
C ASN A 157 3.62 -20.11 -6.94
N TRP A 158 2.95 -20.01 -5.79
CA TRP A 158 3.56 -19.52 -4.55
C TRP A 158 4.62 -20.48 -4.01
N GLU A 159 4.34 -21.79 -3.98
CA GLU A 159 5.30 -22.80 -3.56
C GLU A 159 6.50 -22.91 -4.50
N ASN A 160 6.25 -22.78 -5.81
CA ASN A 160 7.32 -22.75 -6.80
C ASN A 160 8.18 -21.48 -6.67
N LYS A 161 7.60 -20.34 -6.34
CA LYS A 161 8.32 -19.07 -6.10
C LYS A 161 8.85 -18.93 -4.68
N GLY A 162 8.76 -19.98 -3.86
CA GLY A 162 9.26 -20.01 -2.49
C GLY A 162 8.63 -18.98 -1.57
N TRP A 163 7.36 -18.65 -1.80
CA TRP A 163 6.57 -17.71 -1.01
C TRP A 163 7.16 -16.30 -0.92
N ILE A 164 8.05 -15.92 -1.85
CA ILE A 164 8.63 -14.58 -1.91
C ILE A 164 7.51 -13.58 -2.25
N GLY A 165 7.40 -12.53 -1.44
CA GLY A 165 6.38 -11.48 -1.60
C GLY A 165 4.98 -11.84 -1.15
N VAL A 166 4.77 -13.03 -0.58
CA VAL A 166 3.46 -13.46 -0.09
C VAL A 166 3.30 -13.00 1.36
N SER A 167 2.35 -12.09 1.60
CA SER A 167 1.92 -11.70 2.95
C SER A 167 1.37 -12.90 3.72
N ASN A 168 1.53 -12.92 5.04
CA ASN A 168 1.07 -14.02 5.89
C ASN A 168 1.60 -15.42 5.50
N LYS A 169 2.73 -15.48 4.78
CA LYS A 169 3.29 -16.76 4.26
C LYS A 169 3.51 -17.83 5.33
N LYS A 170 3.85 -17.46 6.57
CA LYS A 170 4.01 -18.44 7.67
C LYS A 170 2.68 -19.16 7.98
N ILE A 171 1.60 -18.39 8.13
CA ILE A 171 0.24 -18.90 8.40
C ILE A 171 -0.25 -19.73 7.20
N LEU A 172 -0.07 -19.21 5.97
CA LEU A 172 -0.47 -19.92 4.76
C LEU A 172 0.27 -21.26 4.58
N LYS A 173 1.58 -21.30 4.85
CA LYS A 173 2.35 -22.55 4.84
C LYS A 173 1.85 -23.54 5.91
N ALA A 174 1.53 -23.06 7.11
CA ALA A 174 0.94 -23.89 8.16
C ALA A 174 -0.42 -24.48 7.73
N ILE A 175 -1.30 -23.66 7.14
CA ILE A 175 -2.59 -24.14 6.59
C ILE A 175 -2.35 -25.23 5.56
N VAL A 176 -1.50 -24.98 4.57
CA VAL A 176 -1.18 -25.95 3.51
C VAL A 176 -0.69 -27.27 4.11
N ALA A 177 0.21 -27.23 5.08
CA ALA A 177 0.71 -28.43 5.75
C ALA A 177 -0.42 -29.19 6.48
N ARG A 178 -1.26 -28.50 7.27
CA ARG A 178 -2.39 -29.12 7.97
C ARG A 178 -3.39 -29.75 7.01
N LEU A 179 -3.69 -29.09 5.89
CA LEU A 179 -4.59 -29.62 4.87
C LEU A 179 -4.02 -30.85 4.14
N ARG A 180 -2.69 -30.91 3.93
CA ARG A 180 -2.03 -32.06 3.29
C ARG A 180 -1.94 -33.30 4.19
N ILE A 181 -1.95 -33.11 5.52
CA ILE A 181 -1.93 -34.21 6.50
C ILE A 181 -3.29 -34.93 6.56
N ARG A 182 -4.38 -34.25 6.20
CA ARG A 182 -5.75 -34.80 6.26
C ARG A 182 -5.92 -35.95 5.28
N LYS A 183 -6.60 -37.01 5.73
CA LYS A 183 -7.11 -38.11 4.89
C LYS A 183 -8.42 -37.71 4.20
N GLY A 184 -9.29 -37.03 4.95
CA GLY A 184 -10.55 -36.51 4.42
C GLY A 184 -10.32 -35.37 3.43
N ARG A 185 -11.23 -35.24 2.46
CA ARG A 185 -11.17 -34.16 1.46
C ARG A 185 -11.33 -32.80 2.13
N THR A 186 -10.68 -31.78 1.59
CA THR A 186 -10.98 -30.40 1.95
C THR A 186 -11.57 -29.67 0.74
N LEU A 187 -12.72 -29.04 0.95
CA LEU A 187 -13.48 -28.30 -0.04
C LEU A 187 -13.56 -26.83 0.38
N PHE A 188 -13.41 -25.92 -0.57
CA PHE A 188 -13.56 -24.49 -0.37
C PHE A 188 -14.72 -23.95 -1.21
N THR A 189 -15.65 -23.25 -0.57
CA THR A 189 -16.72 -22.51 -1.25
C THR A 189 -16.59 -21.04 -0.93
N LYS A 190 -16.51 -20.21 -1.98
CA LYS A 190 -16.48 -18.77 -1.81
C LYS A 190 -17.90 -18.25 -1.61
N VAL A 191 -18.17 -17.66 -0.46
CA VAL A 191 -19.44 -16.97 -0.20
C VAL A 191 -19.31 -15.48 -0.48
N LYS A 192 -20.44 -14.80 -0.61
CA LYS A 192 -20.48 -13.35 -0.81
C LYS A 192 -20.61 -12.68 0.55
N GLY A 193 -19.62 -11.87 0.93
CA GLY A 193 -19.69 -11.08 2.16
C GLY A 193 -20.92 -10.17 2.19
N HIS A 194 -21.53 -10.02 3.37
CA HIS A 194 -22.73 -9.23 3.64
C HIS A 194 -23.91 -9.51 2.69
N SER A 195 -24.10 -10.78 2.32
CA SER A 195 -25.20 -11.19 1.44
C SER A 195 -26.44 -11.71 2.18
N GLY A 196 -26.43 -11.71 3.51
CA GLY A 196 -27.48 -12.30 4.35
C GLY A 196 -27.37 -13.83 4.45
N ASP A 197 -26.18 -14.39 4.22
CA ASP A 197 -25.90 -15.81 4.48
C ASP A 197 -25.74 -16.00 6.00
N PRO A 198 -26.63 -16.74 6.68
CA PRO A 198 -26.59 -16.83 8.14
C PRO A 198 -25.28 -17.38 8.71
N GLY A 199 -24.57 -18.22 7.94
CA GLY A 199 -23.30 -18.78 8.39
C GLY A 199 -22.15 -17.79 8.26
N ASN A 200 -22.09 -17.04 7.15
CA ASN A 200 -21.11 -15.97 7.00
C ASN A 200 -21.36 -14.85 8.00
N ASP A 201 -22.62 -14.45 8.21
CA ASP A 201 -22.97 -13.41 9.18
C ASP A 201 -22.63 -13.85 10.61
N GLY A 202 -22.80 -15.15 10.93
CA GLY A 202 -22.36 -15.74 12.18
C GLY A 202 -20.83 -15.72 12.36
N ALA A 203 -20.08 -16.03 11.30
CA ALA A 203 -18.62 -15.97 11.31
C ALA A 203 -18.10 -14.52 11.45
N ASP A 204 -18.69 -13.56 10.73
CA ASP A 204 -18.37 -12.12 10.84
C ASP A 204 -18.62 -11.62 12.28
N ALA A 205 -19.77 -11.98 12.87
CA ALA A 205 -20.07 -11.62 14.26
C ALA A 205 -19.01 -12.14 15.24
N LEU A 206 -18.61 -13.40 15.11
CA LEU A 206 -17.55 -14.00 15.94
C LEU A 206 -16.18 -13.38 15.69
N ALA A 207 -15.87 -13.00 14.44
CA ALA A 207 -14.62 -12.33 14.10
C ALA A 207 -14.55 -10.93 14.71
N ASN A 208 -15.66 -10.19 14.69
CA ASN A 208 -15.79 -8.88 15.35
C ASN A 208 -15.69 -9.00 16.87
N GLU A 209 -16.34 -10.00 17.48
CA GLU A 209 -16.19 -10.31 18.91
C GLU A 209 -14.71 -10.60 19.23
N GLY A 210 -14.07 -11.47 18.44
CA GLY A 210 -12.66 -11.82 18.59
C GLY A 210 -11.74 -10.59 18.51
N ALA A 211 -12.02 -9.64 17.62
CA ALA A 211 -11.23 -8.42 17.49
C ALA A 211 -11.33 -7.49 18.71
N GLN A 212 -12.45 -7.54 19.44
CA GLN A 212 -12.73 -6.72 20.62
C GLN A 212 -12.25 -7.34 21.94
N LYS A 213 -11.93 -8.64 21.97
CA LYS A 213 -11.36 -9.30 23.15
C LYS A 213 -10.03 -8.68 23.59
N ASN A 214 -9.70 -8.83 24.87
CA ASN A 214 -8.44 -8.34 25.42
C ASN A 214 -7.27 -9.14 24.86
N ILE A 215 -6.08 -8.52 24.81
CA ILE A 215 -4.86 -9.18 24.35
C ILE A 215 -4.48 -10.37 25.25
N GLU A 216 -4.84 -10.31 26.53
CA GLU A 216 -4.64 -11.41 27.49
C GLU A 216 -5.45 -12.66 27.13
N ASP A 217 -6.56 -12.50 26.40
CA ASP A 217 -7.42 -13.58 25.91
C ASP A 217 -6.95 -14.10 24.53
N ALA A 218 -5.80 -13.65 24.03
CA ALA A 218 -5.29 -14.08 22.73
C ALA A 218 -5.00 -15.59 22.70
N THR A 219 -5.57 -16.26 21.70
CA THR A 219 -5.32 -17.68 21.49
C THR A 219 -3.94 -17.87 20.87
N GLN A 220 -3.14 -18.77 21.45
CA GLN A 220 -1.87 -19.16 20.85
C GLN A 220 -2.14 -19.88 19.52
N ILE A 221 -1.48 -19.41 18.46
CA ILE A 221 -1.64 -19.98 17.12
C ILE A 221 -0.47 -20.89 16.82
N ASP A 222 -0.74 -22.19 16.73
CA ASP A 222 0.24 -23.20 16.30
C ASP A 222 0.53 -23.02 14.80
N LEU A 223 1.73 -22.52 14.50
CA LEU A 223 2.25 -22.34 13.15
C LEU A 223 3.29 -23.40 12.77
N ASP A 224 3.42 -24.48 13.55
CA ASP A 224 4.40 -25.51 13.30
C ASP A 224 4.04 -26.29 12.03
N ILE A 225 5.06 -26.44 11.18
CA ILE A 225 4.98 -27.14 9.90
C ILE A 225 5.81 -28.42 10.04
N PRO A 226 5.19 -29.61 9.90
CA PRO A 226 5.95 -30.85 9.91
C PRO A 226 6.99 -30.88 8.79
N GLU A 227 8.19 -31.39 9.08
CA GLU A 227 9.35 -31.34 8.16
C GLU A 227 9.06 -31.93 6.77
N ASN A 228 8.25 -32.99 6.71
CA ASN A 228 7.87 -33.64 5.46
C ASN A 228 6.96 -32.78 4.57
N PHE A 229 6.33 -31.73 5.12
CA PHE A 229 5.51 -30.77 4.37
C PHE A 229 6.14 -29.37 4.28
N ASP A 230 7.31 -29.14 4.89
CA ASP A 230 8.02 -27.86 4.80
C ASP A 230 8.88 -27.74 3.54
N VAL A 231 8.24 -27.36 2.43
CA VAL A 231 8.92 -27.13 1.16
C VAL A 231 9.70 -25.82 1.21
N SER A 232 11.03 -25.90 1.38
CA SER A 232 11.92 -24.74 1.51
C SER A 232 12.46 -24.22 0.17
N GLY A 233 12.81 -22.94 0.11
CA GLY A 233 13.37 -22.29 -1.08
C GLY A 233 12.39 -22.03 -2.22
N ALA A 234 12.90 -21.54 -3.34
CA ALA A 234 12.17 -21.20 -4.56
C ALA A 234 12.78 -21.93 -5.75
N LYS A 235 11.96 -22.52 -6.64
CA LYS A 235 12.41 -23.22 -7.85
C LYS A 235 13.20 -22.28 -8.74
N LEU A 236 14.45 -22.63 -9.04
CA LEU A 236 15.37 -21.83 -9.84
C LEU A 236 14.79 -21.54 -11.23
N ALA A 237 14.11 -22.51 -11.84
CA ALA A 237 13.45 -22.35 -13.15
C ALA A 237 12.36 -21.26 -13.18
N THR A 238 11.81 -20.88 -12.03
CA THR A 238 10.76 -19.83 -11.93
C THR A 238 11.31 -18.45 -11.58
N MET A 239 12.61 -18.35 -11.32
CA MET A 239 13.24 -17.13 -10.84
C MET A 239 13.44 -16.11 -11.95
N THR A 240 12.97 -14.89 -11.70
CA THR A 240 13.33 -13.71 -12.48
C THR A 240 14.33 -12.87 -11.68
N GLN A 241 15.06 -11.97 -12.35
CA GLN A 241 15.96 -11.03 -11.66
C GLN A 241 15.22 -10.22 -10.57
N ALA A 242 13.99 -9.79 -10.85
CA ALA A 242 13.17 -9.06 -9.89
C ALA A 242 12.81 -9.91 -8.67
N LEU A 243 12.44 -11.18 -8.89
CA LEU A 243 12.07 -12.10 -7.81
C LEU A 243 13.28 -12.51 -6.96
N LEU A 244 14.45 -12.71 -7.59
CA LEU A 244 15.71 -12.95 -6.89
C LEU A 244 16.07 -11.76 -6.01
N TYR A 245 16.01 -10.55 -6.57
CA TYR A 245 16.30 -9.33 -5.81
C TYR A 245 15.34 -9.19 -4.62
N GLN A 246 14.04 -9.39 -4.83
CA GLN A 246 13.07 -9.37 -3.75
C GLN A 246 13.35 -10.44 -2.68
N GLY A 247 13.70 -11.66 -3.09
CA GLY A 247 14.07 -12.75 -2.19
C GLY A 247 15.33 -12.45 -1.36
N ILE A 248 16.32 -11.75 -1.95
CA ILE A 248 17.51 -11.25 -1.25
C ILE A 248 17.10 -10.16 -0.24
N MET A 249 16.29 -9.18 -0.66
CA MET A 249 15.85 -8.08 0.20
C MET A 249 15.06 -8.58 1.41
N GLU A 250 14.17 -9.57 1.26
CA GLU A 250 13.44 -10.19 2.38
C GLU A 250 14.33 -10.91 3.40
N ARG A 251 15.56 -11.29 3.00
CA ARG A 251 16.53 -12.01 3.84
C ARG A 251 17.68 -11.13 4.31
N THR A 252 17.77 -9.91 3.78
CA THR A 252 18.82 -8.97 4.14
C THR A 252 18.28 -8.05 5.22
N THR A 253 18.80 -8.18 6.44
CA THR A 253 18.52 -7.23 7.52
C THR A 253 19.38 -5.99 7.32
N VAL A 254 18.80 -4.91 6.80
CA VAL A 254 19.46 -3.60 6.76
C VAL A 254 18.93 -2.77 7.93
N ALA A 255 19.81 -2.43 8.87
CA ALA A 255 19.43 -1.54 9.96
C ALA A 255 18.93 -0.20 9.39
N MET A 256 17.75 0.24 9.83
CA MET A 256 17.22 1.52 9.41
C MET A 256 18.05 2.66 10.00
N ARG A 257 18.29 3.69 9.17
CA ARG A 257 19.05 4.87 9.60
C ARG A 257 18.23 5.66 10.61
N ARG A 258 18.90 6.20 11.64
CA ARG A 258 18.26 7.03 12.69
C ARG A 258 17.33 8.11 12.13
N ASN A 259 17.80 8.90 11.16
CA ASN A 259 17.00 9.98 10.57
C ASN A 259 15.74 9.46 9.85
N THR A 260 15.80 8.26 9.26
CA THR A 260 14.63 7.65 8.63
C THR A 260 13.58 7.26 9.67
N LEU A 261 14.00 6.73 10.82
CA LEU A 261 13.09 6.42 11.93
C LEU A 261 12.44 7.68 12.49
N ILE A 262 13.23 8.76 12.67
CA ILE A 262 12.71 10.06 13.13
C ILE A 262 11.64 10.58 12.16
N HIS A 263 11.91 10.61 10.86
CA HIS A 263 10.93 11.10 9.90
C HIS A 263 9.67 10.22 9.82
N LEU A 264 9.80 8.90 9.93
CA LEU A 264 8.64 8.00 9.97
C LEU A 264 7.75 8.31 11.17
N ASP A 265 8.36 8.54 12.33
CA ASP A 265 7.64 8.86 13.56
C ASP A 265 6.97 10.23 13.52
N MET A 266 7.68 11.25 13.03
CA MET A 266 7.10 12.58 12.80
C MET A 266 5.91 12.52 11.84
N VAL A 267 6.04 11.77 10.74
CA VAL A 267 4.96 11.58 9.76
C VAL A 267 3.77 10.87 10.39
N ARG A 268 4.01 9.79 11.15
CA ARG A 268 2.96 9.04 11.84
C ARG A 268 2.15 9.95 12.77
N HIS A 269 2.82 10.69 13.65
CA HIS A 269 2.15 11.58 14.60
C HIS A 269 1.46 12.77 13.93
N THR A 270 2.03 13.31 12.85
CA THR A 270 1.38 14.37 12.05
C THR A 270 0.12 13.86 11.35
N VAL A 271 0.15 12.63 10.81
CA VAL A 271 -1.06 12.04 10.20
C VAL A 271 -2.12 11.77 11.26
N GLN A 272 -1.72 11.33 12.45
CA GLN A 272 -2.62 11.12 13.59
C GLN A 272 -3.28 12.42 14.04
N SER A 273 -2.53 13.50 14.21
CA SER A 273 -3.10 14.80 14.58
C SER A 273 -4.07 15.32 13.52
N ASN A 274 -3.76 15.09 12.24
CA ASN A 274 -4.54 15.64 11.13
C ASN A 274 -5.80 14.82 10.80
N THR A 275 -5.78 13.51 11.02
CA THR A 275 -6.83 12.60 10.53
C THR A 275 -7.39 11.63 11.57
N GLY A 276 -6.71 11.46 12.70
CA GLY A 276 -6.98 10.42 13.69
C GLY A 276 -6.38 9.04 13.35
N ASP A 277 -5.88 8.83 12.11
CA ASP A 277 -5.24 7.58 11.71
C ASP A 277 -3.81 7.50 12.23
N LEU A 278 -3.39 6.34 12.73
CA LEU A 278 -2.02 6.09 13.20
C LEU A 278 -1.30 5.12 12.26
N PRO A 279 -0.80 5.57 11.08
CA PRO A 279 -0.35 4.68 10.02
C PRO A 279 0.91 3.89 10.41
N THR A 280 1.01 2.65 9.93
CA THR A 280 2.24 1.86 10.06
C THR A 280 3.35 2.36 9.15
N ASP A 281 4.61 2.03 9.47
CA ASP A 281 5.76 2.34 8.60
C ASP A 281 5.54 1.85 7.15
N VAL A 282 4.98 0.65 6.99
CA VAL A 282 4.67 0.07 5.67
C VAL A 282 3.65 0.93 4.92
N ARG A 283 2.62 1.45 5.62
CA ARG A 283 1.61 2.32 5.02
C ARG A 283 2.21 3.67 4.61
N ILE A 284 3.11 4.24 5.43
CA ILE A 284 3.85 5.46 5.11
C ILE A 284 4.76 5.27 3.88
N TRP A 285 5.55 4.20 3.83
CA TRP A 285 6.40 3.94 2.66
C TRP A 285 5.60 3.75 1.38
N LYS A 286 4.47 3.04 1.44
CA LYS A 286 3.58 2.85 0.30
C LYS A 286 2.96 4.17 -0.18
N SER A 287 2.64 5.09 0.74
CA SER A 287 1.98 6.36 0.38
C SER A 287 2.89 7.30 -0.43
N LEU A 288 4.20 7.20 -0.30
CA LEU A 288 5.15 7.98 -1.12
C LEU A 288 5.04 7.65 -2.62
N TYR A 289 4.55 6.45 -2.96
CA TYR A 289 4.38 5.94 -4.33
C TYR A 289 2.91 5.92 -4.77
N ASP A 290 2.08 6.75 -4.16
CA ASP A 290 0.68 6.88 -4.54
C ASP A 290 0.53 7.18 -6.04
N LYS A 291 -0.50 6.61 -6.67
CA LYS A 291 -0.76 6.76 -8.12
C LYS A 291 -0.99 8.21 -8.56
N ASP A 292 -1.40 9.07 -7.63
CA ASP A 292 -1.63 10.49 -7.84
C ASP A 292 -0.36 11.32 -7.57
N ILE A 293 0.79 10.71 -7.37
CA ILE A 293 2.09 11.37 -7.26
C ILE A 293 2.95 10.96 -8.46
N SER A 294 3.60 11.93 -9.10
CA SER A 294 4.49 11.62 -10.22
C SER A 294 5.72 10.86 -9.72
N LYS A 295 6.27 9.95 -10.55
CA LYS A 295 7.44 9.14 -10.16
C LYS A 295 8.64 9.97 -9.70
N ASN A 296 8.86 11.13 -10.34
CA ASN A 296 9.96 12.03 -9.98
C ASN A 296 9.74 12.59 -8.57
N ILE A 297 8.51 12.98 -8.24
CA ILE A 297 8.16 13.46 -6.90
C ILE A 297 8.24 12.32 -5.87
N SER A 298 7.75 11.11 -6.19
CA SER A 298 7.89 9.95 -5.30
C SER A 298 9.35 9.64 -4.97
N SER A 299 10.24 9.67 -5.98
CA SER A 299 11.68 9.52 -5.74
C SER A 299 12.27 10.65 -4.89
N PHE A 300 11.78 11.89 -5.07
CA PHE A 300 12.16 13.00 -4.23
C PHE A 300 11.74 12.79 -2.78
N LEU A 301 10.46 12.51 -2.52
CA LEU A 301 9.93 12.29 -1.17
C LEU A 301 10.63 11.11 -0.47
N TRP A 302 10.86 10.01 -1.19
CA TRP A 302 11.59 8.85 -0.66
C TRP A 302 13.02 9.21 -0.24
N ARG A 303 13.73 10.00 -1.07
CA ARG A 303 15.08 10.47 -0.75
C ARG A 303 15.10 11.46 0.42
N SER A 304 14.07 12.29 0.55
CA SER A 304 13.87 13.22 1.66
C SER A 304 13.58 12.47 2.96
N MET A 305 12.74 11.43 2.93
CA MET A 305 12.50 10.53 4.07
C MET A 305 13.81 9.92 4.60
N HIS A 306 14.73 9.57 3.70
CA HIS A 306 16.05 9.05 4.07
C HIS A 306 17.11 10.10 4.42
N ASN A 307 16.78 11.39 4.34
CA ASN A 307 17.72 12.50 4.43
C ASN A 307 18.99 12.26 3.56
N SER A 308 18.77 11.95 2.28
CA SER A 308 19.82 11.46 1.36
C SER A 308 20.24 12.46 0.27
N TYR A 309 19.80 13.71 0.40
CA TYR A 309 20.22 14.78 -0.49
C TYR A 309 21.54 15.39 -0.01
N PRO A 310 22.42 15.83 -0.93
CA PRO A 310 23.66 16.50 -0.57
C PRO A 310 23.37 17.94 -0.12
N ILE A 311 22.99 18.12 1.15
CA ILE A 311 22.68 19.39 1.82
C ILE A 311 23.25 19.38 3.24
N GLY A 312 23.44 20.56 3.85
CA GLY A 312 23.84 20.68 5.27
C GLY A 312 25.11 19.92 5.62
N ASP A 313 25.05 19.12 6.69
CA ASP A 313 26.07 18.18 7.19
C ASP A 313 26.73 17.28 6.13
N PHE A 314 26.11 17.04 4.97
CA PHE A 314 26.82 16.35 3.89
C PHE A 314 28.06 17.14 3.42
N TRP A 315 27.94 18.47 3.30
CA TRP A 315 28.99 19.33 2.79
C TRP A 315 30.06 19.67 3.82
N THR A 316 29.74 19.63 5.12
CA THR A 316 30.72 19.87 6.20
C THR A 316 31.85 18.85 6.19
N ARG A 317 31.63 17.68 5.58
CA ARG A 317 32.59 16.56 5.47
C ARG A 317 33.37 16.57 4.16
N ILE A 318 33.16 17.57 3.31
CA ILE A 318 33.80 17.68 2.00
C ILE A 318 34.77 18.87 2.02
N PRO A 319 36.10 18.60 2.04
CA PRO A 319 37.11 19.64 2.04
C PRO A 319 36.92 20.68 0.93
N ASN A 320 36.99 21.96 1.29
CA ASN A 320 36.81 23.15 0.43
C ASN A 320 35.38 23.44 -0.01
N PHE A 321 34.40 22.64 0.40
CA PHE A 321 32.98 22.82 0.07
C PHE A 321 32.10 22.98 1.30
N GLU A 322 32.67 23.15 2.49
CA GLU A 322 31.97 23.27 3.77
C GLU A 322 31.01 24.46 3.78
N HIS A 323 31.38 25.56 3.13
CA HIS A 323 30.51 26.74 2.95
C HIS A 323 29.17 26.42 2.28
N ARG A 324 29.04 25.25 1.63
CA ARG A 324 27.79 24.77 1.04
C ARG A 324 26.81 24.18 2.03
N SER A 325 27.21 23.95 3.28
CA SER A 325 26.31 23.47 4.34
C SER A 325 25.33 24.53 4.80
N MET A 326 25.63 25.81 4.59
CA MET A 326 24.83 26.95 5.06
C MET A 326 24.10 27.62 3.89
N CYS A 327 22.92 28.17 4.16
CA CYS A 327 22.22 29.06 3.24
C CYS A 327 22.94 30.41 3.20
N GLN A 328 23.33 30.87 2.00
CA GLN A 328 24.11 32.11 1.85
C GLN A 328 23.35 33.40 2.13
N LYS A 329 22.03 33.37 2.28
CA LYS A 329 21.23 34.57 2.55
C LYS A 329 20.76 34.68 3.99
N CYS A 330 20.22 33.60 4.54
CA CYS A 330 19.70 33.59 5.91
C CYS A 330 20.66 32.96 6.94
N ASP A 331 21.83 32.50 6.50
CA ASP A 331 22.90 31.93 7.33
C ASP A 331 22.47 30.75 8.24
N ALA A 332 21.40 30.06 7.84
CA ALA A 332 20.92 28.86 8.50
C ALA A 332 21.59 27.61 7.90
N GLU A 333 21.78 26.56 8.70
CA GLU A 333 22.22 25.26 8.18
C GLU A 333 21.15 24.68 7.25
N GLU A 334 21.54 24.28 6.04
CA GLU A 334 20.61 23.73 5.06
C GLU A 334 20.15 22.33 5.45
N SER A 335 18.94 22.25 5.99
CA SER A 335 18.17 21.02 6.13
C SER A 335 17.01 20.97 5.13
N MET A 336 16.42 19.79 4.93
CA MET A 336 15.23 19.67 4.08
C MET A 336 14.03 20.42 4.67
N GLU A 337 13.94 20.46 6.01
CA GLU A 337 12.94 21.26 6.73
C GLU A 337 13.18 22.75 6.46
N HIS A 338 14.40 23.24 6.71
CA HIS A 338 14.76 24.63 6.44
C HIS A 338 14.39 25.05 5.01
N ILE A 339 14.81 24.28 4.00
CA ILE A 339 14.55 24.60 2.58
C ILE A 339 13.05 24.67 2.28
N LEU A 340 12.26 23.73 2.81
CA LEU A 340 10.87 23.55 2.42
C LEU A 340 9.89 24.39 3.25
N THR A 341 10.27 24.85 4.45
CA THR A 341 9.33 25.50 5.38
C THR A 341 9.81 26.82 5.98
N GLU A 342 11.10 27.15 5.88
CA GLU A 342 11.66 28.31 6.58
C GLU A 342 12.39 29.29 5.64
N CYS A 343 13.14 28.76 4.67
CA CYS A 343 14.08 29.53 3.87
C CYS A 343 13.37 30.56 3.00
N SER A 344 13.72 31.84 3.14
CA SER A 344 13.14 32.90 2.32
C SER A 344 13.50 32.80 0.83
N VAL A 345 14.68 32.27 0.52
CA VAL A 345 15.22 32.21 -0.85
C VAL A 345 14.63 31.06 -1.68
N SER A 346 14.09 30.03 -1.02
CA SER A 346 13.50 28.91 -1.75
C SER A 346 12.14 29.24 -2.38
N GLY A 347 11.59 30.43 -2.10
CA GLY A 347 10.25 30.83 -2.52
C GLY A 347 9.13 30.11 -1.77
N GLN A 348 9.46 29.41 -0.67
CA GLN A 348 8.53 28.55 0.05
C GLN A 348 7.33 29.32 0.62
N SER A 349 7.55 30.52 1.16
CA SER A 349 6.47 31.33 1.76
C SER A 349 5.41 31.73 0.72
N THR A 350 5.83 32.19 -0.46
CA THR A 350 4.93 32.49 -1.58
C THR A 350 4.20 31.24 -2.04
N ILE A 351 4.90 30.12 -2.22
CA ILE A 351 4.29 28.87 -2.69
C ILE A 351 3.25 28.34 -1.70
N TRP A 352 3.55 28.32 -0.40
CA TRP A 352 2.60 27.84 0.60
C TRP A 352 1.41 28.77 0.76
N ARG A 353 1.61 30.10 0.68
CA ARG A 353 0.50 31.07 0.63
C ARG A 353 -0.44 30.79 -0.55
N LEU A 354 0.09 30.52 -1.74
CA LEU A 354 -0.72 30.18 -2.92
C LEU A 354 -1.44 28.84 -2.75
N ALA A 355 -0.76 27.84 -2.17
CA ALA A 355 -1.36 26.54 -1.90
C ALA A 355 -2.51 26.67 -0.91
N GLU A 356 -2.32 27.37 0.19
CA GLU A 356 -3.34 27.62 1.21
C GLU A 356 -4.53 28.40 0.63
N ASP A 357 -4.30 29.47 -0.13
CA ASP A 357 -5.37 30.23 -0.82
C ASP A 357 -6.20 29.30 -1.73
N MET A 358 -5.53 28.46 -2.50
CA MET A 358 -6.21 27.51 -3.39
C MET A 358 -6.99 26.45 -2.60
N TRP A 359 -6.43 25.97 -1.49
CA TRP A 359 -7.07 24.98 -0.62
C TRP A 359 -8.30 25.55 0.09
N SER A 360 -8.26 26.82 0.50
CA SER A 360 -9.35 27.49 1.22
C SER A 360 -10.70 27.38 0.48
N ARG A 361 -10.68 27.33 -0.86
CA ARG A 361 -11.85 27.16 -1.73
C ARG A 361 -12.58 25.83 -1.52
N LYS A 362 -11.92 24.82 -0.93
CA LYS A 362 -12.53 23.55 -0.55
C LYS A 362 -13.35 23.63 0.74
N GLY A 363 -13.16 24.66 1.56
CA GLY A 363 -13.83 24.82 2.86
C GLY A 363 -13.49 23.69 3.83
N LEU A 364 -12.24 23.23 3.82
CA LEU A 364 -11.73 22.17 4.69
C LEU A 364 -10.50 22.69 5.44
N PRO A 365 -10.16 22.10 6.60
CA PRO A 365 -9.00 22.53 7.39
C PRO A 365 -7.71 22.51 6.56
N TRP A 366 -6.94 23.59 6.65
CA TRP A 366 -5.55 23.63 6.19
C TRP A 366 -4.65 23.11 7.32
N PHE A 367 -3.65 22.31 6.95
CA PHE A 367 -2.64 21.86 7.89
C PHE A 367 -1.33 22.52 7.52
N GLU A 368 -0.63 23.05 8.53
CA GLU A 368 0.70 23.65 8.38
C GLU A 368 1.63 22.71 7.59
N PRO A 369 2.33 23.21 6.56
CA PRO A 369 3.08 22.38 5.64
C PRO A 369 4.44 21.98 6.21
N THR A 370 4.50 21.40 7.41
CA THR A 370 5.73 20.85 8.00
C THR A 370 6.34 19.77 7.11
N ILE A 371 7.63 19.46 7.28
CA ILE A 371 8.27 18.37 6.52
C ILE A 371 7.51 17.04 6.66
N ALA A 372 6.99 16.77 7.86
CA ALA A 372 6.19 15.59 8.14
C ALA A 372 4.83 15.62 7.44
N ALA A 373 4.14 16.77 7.42
CA ALA A 373 2.90 16.93 6.67
C ALA A 373 3.11 16.72 5.16
N GLN A 374 4.23 17.21 4.62
CA GLN A 374 4.58 17.03 3.21
C GLN A 374 4.89 15.57 2.87
N LEU A 375 5.67 14.87 3.69
CA LEU A 375 5.98 13.45 3.51
C LEU A 375 4.77 12.54 3.75
N GLY A 376 3.85 12.95 4.64
CA GLY A 376 2.63 12.23 5.00
C GLY A 376 1.38 12.61 4.21
N CYS A 377 1.43 13.62 3.34
CA CYS A 377 0.23 14.22 2.73
C CYS A 377 -0.65 13.23 1.95
N ALA A 378 -0.07 12.13 1.46
CA ALA A 378 -0.81 11.10 0.75
C ALA A 378 -1.70 10.24 1.65
N LEU A 379 -1.44 10.25 2.96
CA LEU A 379 -2.24 9.61 4.00
C LEU A 379 -3.30 10.55 4.59
N THR A 380 -3.18 11.86 4.35
CA THR A 380 -4.16 12.84 4.81
C THR A 380 -5.48 12.64 4.06
N THR A 381 -6.53 12.23 4.80
CA THR A 381 -7.87 12.04 4.25
C THR A 381 -8.87 12.97 4.92
N PHE A 382 -9.75 13.56 4.13
CA PHE A 382 -10.84 14.40 4.60
C PHE A 382 -12.15 13.62 4.53
N LYS A 383 -12.98 13.76 5.57
CA LYS A 383 -14.29 13.13 5.68
C LYS A 383 -15.37 14.21 5.68
N ASP A 384 -16.59 13.86 5.29
CA ASP A 384 -17.77 14.71 5.50
C ASP A 384 -18.35 14.54 6.92
N GLU A 385 -19.44 15.24 7.21
CA GLU A 385 -20.12 15.22 8.51
C GLU A 385 -20.63 13.82 8.90
N ASN A 386 -20.86 12.95 7.92
CA ASN A 386 -21.28 11.56 8.12
C ASN A 386 -20.07 10.60 8.19
N GLY A 387 -18.84 11.12 8.25
CA GLY A 387 -17.62 10.33 8.26
C GLY A 387 -17.23 9.74 6.91
N LYS A 388 -17.93 10.06 5.81
CA LYS A 388 -17.66 9.49 4.49
C LYS A 388 -16.48 10.20 3.82
N PRO A 389 -15.54 9.46 3.18
CA PRO A 389 -14.37 10.08 2.56
C PRO A 389 -14.70 11.05 1.41
N ARG A 390 -14.20 12.30 1.51
CA ARG A 390 -14.20 13.30 0.45
C ARG A 390 -13.04 13.05 -0.53
N GLN A 391 -13.17 11.99 -1.33
CA GLN A 391 -12.11 11.50 -2.23
C GLN A 391 -11.52 12.58 -3.15
N GLY A 392 -12.35 13.50 -3.67
CA GLY A 392 -11.90 14.60 -4.53
C GLY A 392 -10.97 15.56 -3.80
N ALA A 393 -11.37 15.99 -2.61
CA ALA A 393 -10.60 16.89 -1.75
C ALA A 393 -9.29 16.25 -1.27
N SER A 394 -9.31 15.01 -0.77
CA SER A 394 -8.09 14.30 -0.35
C SER A 394 -7.10 14.13 -1.50
N ARG A 395 -7.60 13.84 -2.71
CA ARG A 395 -6.76 13.77 -3.91
C ARG A 395 -6.18 15.14 -4.27
N PHE A 396 -6.97 16.20 -4.21
CA PHE A 396 -6.51 17.56 -4.50
C PHE A 396 -5.45 18.03 -3.51
N TYR A 397 -5.66 17.81 -2.20
CA TYR A 397 -4.69 18.13 -1.15
C TYR A 397 -3.33 17.49 -1.41
N LYS A 398 -3.31 16.19 -1.70
CA LYS A 398 -2.10 15.44 -2.05
C LYS A 398 -1.37 16.05 -3.25
N ILE A 399 -2.10 16.38 -4.31
CA ILE A 399 -1.54 17.03 -5.50
C ILE A 399 -0.91 18.37 -5.13
N LEU A 400 -1.68 19.20 -4.44
CA LEU A 400 -1.31 20.55 -4.05
C LEU A 400 -0.03 20.54 -3.20
N MET A 401 0.02 19.69 -2.17
CA MET A 401 1.18 19.52 -1.29
C MET A 401 2.40 19.04 -2.08
N THR A 402 2.27 17.96 -2.86
CA THR A 402 3.42 17.33 -3.51
C THR A 402 4.01 18.14 -4.67
N GLU A 403 3.18 18.81 -5.47
CA GLU A 403 3.67 19.70 -6.54
C GLU A 403 4.34 20.96 -5.94
N SER A 404 3.77 21.52 -4.87
CA SER A 404 4.33 22.69 -4.17
C SER A 404 5.68 22.37 -3.54
N THR A 405 5.76 21.31 -2.73
CA THR A 405 7.01 20.82 -2.13
C THR A 405 8.12 20.63 -3.17
N HIS A 406 7.80 19.96 -4.28
CA HIS A 406 8.81 19.66 -5.30
C HIS A 406 9.23 20.89 -6.08
N LEU A 407 8.34 21.87 -6.28
CA LEU A 407 8.70 23.15 -6.89
C LEU A 407 9.64 23.95 -6.00
N ILE A 408 9.38 24.04 -4.68
CA ILE A 408 10.28 24.70 -3.73
C ILE A 408 11.70 24.11 -3.82
N TRP A 409 11.78 22.77 -3.83
CA TRP A 409 13.07 22.08 -4.00
C TRP A 409 13.76 22.45 -5.32
N LYS A 410 13.02 22.55 -6.42
CA LYS A 410 13.58 22.95 -7.73
C LYS A 410 14.10 24.37 -7.72
N LEU A 411 13.33 25.32 -7.19
CA LEU A 411 13.74 26.73 -7.07
C LEU A 411 15.04 26.83 -6.26
N ARG A 412 15.10 26.14 -5.11
CA ARG A 412 16.34 26.06 -4.32
C ARG A 412 17.50 25.45 -5.12
N CYS A 413 17.29 24.38 -5.86
CA CYS A 413 18.34 23.77 -6.67
C CYS A 413 18.85 24.69 -7.78
N GLU A 414 17.96 25.40 -8.46
CA GLU A 414 18.30 26.37 -9.49
C GLU A 414 19.10 27.53 -8.89
N TRP A 415 18.61 28.13 -7.80
CA TRP A 415 19.31 29.17 -7.06
C TRP A 415 20.73 28.72 -6.65
N ARG A 416 20.82 27.56 -5.99
CA ARG A 416 22.06 27.12 -5.34
C ARG A 416 23.07 26.54 -6.32
N ILE A 417 22.62 25.75 -7.28
CA ILE A 417 23.48 24.96 -8.18
C ILE A 417 23.55 25.60 -9.57
N GLY A 418 22.41 26.05 -10.11
CA GLY A 418 22.34 26.64 -11.44
C GLY A 418 22.95 28.04 -11.48
N GLU A 419 22.49 28.91 -10.59
CA GLU A 419 22.89 30.31 -10.56
C GLU A 419 24.03 30.61 -9.58
N ASN A 420 24.58 29.59 -8.91
CA ASN A 420 25.67 29.72 -7.95
C ASN A 420 25.40 30.78 -6.86
N SER A 421 24.12 30.93 -6.47
CA SER A 421 23.65 31.91 -5.48
C SER A 421 23.96 33.37 -5.85
N ASP A 422 23.96 33.70 -7.15
CA ASP A 422 24.12 35.05 -7.68
C ASP A 422 22.89 35.94 -7.34
N PRO A 423 23.05 36.98 -6.50
CA PRO A 423 21.95 37.85 -6.07
C PRO A 423 21.16 38.51 -7.22
N GLU A 424 21.78 38.77 -8.37
CA GLU A 424 21.13 39.36 -9.55
C GLU A 424 20.14 38.39 -10.23
N LYS A 425 20.19 37.11 -9.86
CA LYS A 425 19.40 36.03 -10.48
C LYS A 425 18.43 35.38 -9.50
N GLU A 426 18.17 36.04 -8.37
CA GLU A 426 17.17 35.56 -7.42
C GLU A 426 15.77 35.58 -8.07
N HIS A 427 15.02 34.50 -7.88
CA HIS A 427 13.67 34.38 -8.44
C HIS A 427 12.76 35.46 -7.84
N THR A 428 12.16 36.26 -8.70
CA THR A 428 11.18 37.26 -8.25
C THR A 428 9.89 36.59 -7.78
N GLU A 429 9.14 37.24 -6.89
CA GLU A 429 7.85 36.69 -6.42
C GLU A 429 6.90 36.38 -7.61
N SER A 430 6.83 37.27 -8.60
CA SER A 430 6.00 37.05 -9.80
C SER A 430 6.44 35.82 -10.62
N GLU A 431 7.75 35.57 -10.72
CA GLU A 431 8.25 34.36 -11.37
C GLU A 431 7.82 33.10 -10.60
N ILE A 432 7.98 33.12 -9.28
CA ILE A 432 7.61 32.01 -8.39
C ILE A 432 6.11 31.71 -8.50
N GLU A 433 5.26 32.75 -8.45
CA GLU A 433 3.81 32.60 -8.61
C GLU A 433 3.46 31.96 -9.97
N ASN A 434 4.01 32.47 -11.07
CA ASN A 434 3.76 31.95 -12.41
C ASN A 434 4.19 30.48 -12.56
N ARG A 435 5.35 30.12 -12.01
CA ARG A 435 5.86 28.74 -12.05
C ARG A 435 5.02 27.79 -11.21
N TRP A 436 4.48 28.26 -10.09
CA TRP A 436 3.55 27.47 -9.29
C TRP A 436 2.24 27.20 -10.03
N TYR A 437 1.63 28.23 -10.62
CA TYR A 437 0.43 28.05 -11.45
C TYR A 437 0.70 27.15 -12.65
N ASP A 438 1.86 27.26 -13.32
CA ASP A 438 2.24 26.34 -14.40
C ASP A 438 2.33 24.89 -13.92
N ALA A 439 2.95 24.64 -12.76
CA ALA A 439 3.04 23.29 -12.19
C ALA A 439 1.66 22.68 -11.92
N ILE A 440 0.77 23.44 -11.27
CA ILE A 440 -0.60 22.99 -10.98
C ILE A 440 -1.42 22.80 -12.26
N ASN A 441 -1.30 23.71 -13.24
CA ASN A 441 -2.01 23.60 -14.52
C ASN A 441 -1.52 22.44 -15.38
N ARG A 442 -0.21 22.15 -15.38
CA ARG A 442 0.33 20.94 -16.02
C ARG A 442 -0.27 19.68 -15.41
N ARG A 443 -0.47 19.67 -14.09
CA ARG A 443 -1.11 18.55 -13.40
C ARG A 443 -2.60 18.41 -13.74
N LEU A 444 -3.36 19.51 -13.74
CA LEU A 444 -4.75 19.53 -14.21
C LEU A 444 -4.86 18.96 -15.63
N LYS A 445 -4.02 19.43 -16.56
CA LYS A 445 -3.99 18.95 -17.94
C LYS A 445 -3.72 17.44 -18.03
N PHE A 446 -2.79 16.92 -17.22
CA PHE A 446 -2.51 15.49 -17.15
C PHE A 446 -3.72 14.69 -16.65
N ASP A 447 -4.39 15.16 -15.60
CA ASP A 447 -5.60 14.52 -15.07
C ASP A 447 -6.72 14.49 -16.13
N CYS A 448 -6.97 15.58 -16.85
CA CYS A 448 -7.93 15.63 -17.95
C CYS A 448 -7.60 14.59 -19.04
N LEU A 449 -6.35 14.56 -19.50
CA LEU A 449 -5.89 13.62 -20.53
C LEU A 449 -6.07 12.15 -20.10
N THR A 450 -5.84 11.85 -18.82
CA THR A 450 -5.94 10.48 -18.31
C THR A 450 -7.38 10.00 -18.09
N THR A 451 -8.39 10.85 -18.33
CA THR A 451 -9.80 10.41 -18.33
C THR A 451 -10.22 9.67 -19.60
N ASP A 452 -9.38 9.67 -20.63
CA ASP A 452 -9.68 9.03 -21.91
C ASP A 452 -9.62 7.48 -21.78
N ASN A 453 -10.80 6.87 -21.71
CA ASN A 453 -10.96 5.42 -21.67
C ASN A 453 -10.50 4.73 -22.96
N THR A 454 -10.54 5.41 -24.11
CA THR A 454 -10.09 4.80 -25.39
C THR A 454 -8.59 4.60 -25.38
N ARG A 455 -7.85 5.57 -24.81
CA ARG A 455 -6.39 5.54 -24.74
C ARG A 455 -5.85 4.72 -23.56
N TYR A 456 -6.49 4.81 -22.40
CA TYR A 456 -5.96 4.24 -21.15
C TYR A 456 -6.74 3.02 -20.64
N GLY A 457 -7.88 2.68 -21.23
CA GLY A 457 -8.68 1.51 -20.85
C GLY A 457 -8.95 1.47 -19.34
N ARG A 458 -8.65 0.33 -18.71
CA ARG A 458 -8.81 0.14 -17.25
C ARG A 458 -7.90 1.03 -16.38
N LYS A 459 -6.92 1.71 -16.97
CA LYS A 459 -6.01 2.64 -16.27
C LYS A 459 -6.50 4.09 -16.32
N ALA A 460 -7.57 4.37 -17.05
CA ALA A 460 -8.13 5.72 -17.12
C ALA A 460 -8.65 6.16 -15.74
N VAL A 461 -8.42 7.43 -15.43
CA VAL A 461 -8.96 8.05 -14.21
C VAL A 461 -10.45 8.34 -14.45
N ARG A 462 -11.30 8.00 -13.50
CA ARG A 462 -12.74 8.28 -13.60
C ARG A 462 -12.96 9.80 -13.73
N SER A 463 -13.69 10.23 -14.76
CA SER A 463 -14.02 11.64 -14.99
C SER A 463 -14.71 12.29 -13.78
N SER A 464 -15.59 11.56 -13.11
CA SER A 464 -16.27 12.03 -11.88
C SER A 464 -15.30 12.29 -10.72
N LEU A 465 -14.18 11.55 -10.64
CA LEU A 465 -13.14 11.82 -9.66
C LEU A 465 -12.37 13.09 -10.02
N VAL A 466 -11.99 13.25 -11.29
CA VAL A 466 -11.29 14.47 -11.77
C VAL A 466 -12.13 15.71 -11.52
N LYS A 467 -13.43 15.68 -11.83
CA LYS A 467 -14.36 16.77 -11.50
C LYS A 467 -14.31 17.13 -10.01
N ARG A 468 -14.53 16.16 -9.12
CA ARG A 468 -14.49 16.39 -7.66
C ARG A 468 -13.12 16.84 -7.15
N THR A 469 -12.03 16.45 -7.82
CA THR A 469 -10.68 16.94 -7.46
C THR A 469 -10.56 18.43 -7.72
N TRP A 470 -10.98 18.91 -8.88
CA TRP A 470 -10.73 20.29 -9.32
C TRP A 470 -11.90 21.25 -9.13
N GLU A 471 -13.06 20.76 -8.66
CA GLU A 471 -14.20 21.63 -8.38
C GLU A 471 -13.84 22.78 -7.42
N LYS A 472 -14.42 23.97 -7.64
CA LYS A 472 -14.17 25.22 -6.92
C LYS A 472 -12.77 25.83 -7.08
N THR A 473 -11.86 25.22 -7.83
CA THR A 473 -10.49 25.73 -8.01
C THR A 473 -10.20 26.21 -9.42
N LEU A 474 -11.13 26.01 -10.36
CA LEU A 474 -10.96 26.40 -11.75
C LEU A 474 -11.25 27.89 -11.96
N HIS A 475 -10.54 28.48 -12.90
CA HIS A 475 -10.78 29.85 -13.33
C HIS A 475 -12.09 29.93 -14.11
N ASN A 476 -12.97 30.87 -13.74
CA ASN A 476 -14.31 31.05 -14.32
C ASN A 476 -15.10 29.74 -14.43
N GLU A 477 -15.10 28.94 -13.35
CA GLU A 477 -15.70 27.60 -13.35
C GLU A 477 -17.18 27.59 -13.74
N SER A 478 -17.93 28.65 -13.42
CA SER A 478 -19.33 28.82 -13.81
C SER A 478 -19.55 28.85 -15.32
N ASP A 479 -18.53 29.25 -16.07
CA ASP A 479 -18.60 29.46 -17.52
C ASP A 479 -18.08 28.23 -18.29
N LEU A 480 -17.56 27.22 -17.58
CA LEU A 480 -17.02 26.01 -18.18
C LEU A 480 -18.15 25.02 -18.55
N PRO A 481 -18.05 24.33 -19.69
CA PRO A 481 -19.04 23.31 -20.04
C PRO A 481 -18.95 22.11 -19.10
N ASP A 482 -20.04 21.36 -18.94
CA ASP A 482 -20.10 20.17 -18.08
C ASP A 482 -19.02 19.11 -18.39
N ASN A 483 -18.51 19.10 -19.61
CA ASN A 483 -17.49 18.18 -20.11
C ASN A 483 -16.09 18.81 -20.22
N TRP A 484 -15.81 19.90 -19.48
CA TRP A 484 -14.54 20.65 -19.53
C TRP A 484 -13.28 19.77 -19.41
N TYR A 485 -13.37 18.65 -18.69
CA TYR A 485 -12.28 17.69 -18.51
C TYR A 485 -11.87 16.97 -19.81
N ARG A 486 -12.63 17.13 -20.90
CA ARG A 486 -12.30 16.64 -22.25
C ARG A 486 -11.74 17.72 -23.17
N THR A 487 -11.74 18.98 -22.74
CA THR A 487 -11.30 20.12 -23.56
C THR A 487 -9.93 20.61 -23.14
N THR A 488 -9.18 21.18 -24.09
CA THR A 488 -7.94 21.91 -23.80
C THR A 488 -8.24 23.35 -23.40
N GLY A 489 -7.44 23.94 -22.51
CA GLY A 489 -7.56 25.36 -22.15
C GLY A 489 -8.22 25.66 -20.81
N VAL A 490 -8.59 24.63 -20.04
CA VAL A 490 -9.05 24.81 -18.65
C VAL A 490 -7.85 25.06 -17.76
N LEU A 491 -7.91 26.13 -16.96
CA LEU A 491 -6.86 26.55 -16.05
C LEU A 491 -7.39 26.66 -14.62
N VAL A 492 -6.52 26.36 -13.67
CA VAL A 492 -6.61 26.79 -12.28
C VAL A 492 -6.22 28.26 -12.23
N GLY A 493 -6.97 29.09 -11.50
CA GLY A 493 -6.65 30.52 -11.50
C GLY A 493 -7.34 31.41 -10.47
N ARG A 494 -6.79 32.62 -10.41
CA ARG A 494 -7.28 33.79 -9.69
C ARG A 494 -8.71 34.10 -10.11
N GLY A 495 -9.63 34.30 -9.17
CA GLY A 495 -10.81 35.10 -9.47
C GLY A 495 -10.34 36.52 -9.77
N VAL A 496 -10.10 36.85 -11.03
CA VAL A 496 -9.86 38.24 -11.41
C VAL A 496 -11.22 38.90 -11.30
N ALA A 497 -11.44 39.68 -10.24
CA ALA A 497 -12.50 40.67 -10.25
C ALA A 497 -12.29 41.52 -11.52
N ARG A 498 -13.18 41.38 -12.50
CA ARG A 498 -13.18 42.23 -13.69
C ARG A 498 -13.07 43.68 -13.21
N PRO A 499 -12.13 44.50 -13.71
CA PRO A 499 -12.26 45.93 -13.58
C PRO A 499 -13.61 46.31 -14.19
N ARG A 500 -14.49 46.95 -13.41
CA ARG A 500 -15.71 47.56 -13.96
C ARG A 500 -15.28 48.60 -14.98
N GLY A 501 -15.40 48.29 -16.26
CA GLY A 501 -15.27 49.27 -17.33
C GLY A 501 -14.44 48.82 -18.52
N ARG A 502 -15.11 48.22 -19.50
CA ARG A 502 -15.11 48.73 -20.88
C ARG A 502 -16.18 47.98 -21.65
N ASN A 503 -17.35 48.61 -21.77
CA ASN A 503 -18.27 48.33 -22.86
C ASN A 503 -17.53 48.60 -24.16
N ARG A 504 -17.59 47.65 -25.09
CA ARG A 504 -17.49 47.90 -26.52
C ARG A 504 -18.73 47.33 -27.17
#